data_AF-A0A9P6WVE3-F1
#
_entry.id   AF-A0A9P6WVE3-F1
#
_cell.length_a   1.000
_cell.length_b   1.000
_cell.length_c   1.000
_cell.angle_alpha   90.00
_cell.angle_beta   90.00
_cell.angle_gamma   90.00
#
_symmetry.space_group_name_H-M   'P 1'
#
loop_
_entity.id
_entity.type
_entity.pdbx_description
1 polymer ?
#
loop_
_entity_poly.entity_id
_entity_poly.type
_entity_poly.pdbx_seq_one_letter_code
_entity_poly.pdbx_strand_id
1 'polypeptide(L)'
;MFLREFERAFRDHNVSIQDHWLSNLEICFESCDNNLHYDWFCRYVKKPVVELNRTVTWDDAKALLQEKFDLASQTTPQTWMKLLLNFKQKPDQSLADALHHFRLFSVGAKVPFTENHVINSLFVSRLYTTKFQDTIMATITNHTKHLPSTEPVHPGHSIHAPCNAPSPLNMSWDNFEAILMKNMANLESSLLYIQKEMQREQNYSCQGFSYQQ
;
A
#
# COMPACT_ATOMS: atom_id res chain seq x y z
N MET A 1 -6.52 -22.55 -2.79
CA MET A 1 -6.20 -23.97 -3.05
C MET A 1 -7.08 -24.90 -2.21
N PHE A 2 -7.14 -24.71 -0.89
CA PHE A 2 -7.98 -25.48 0.06
C PHE A 2 -9.42 -25.77 -0.40
N LEU A 3 -10.22 -24.75 -0.72
CA LEU A 3 -11.64 -24.93 -1.09
C LEU A 3 -11.85 -25.84 -2.30
N ARG A 4 -10.94 -25.82 -3.27
CA ARG A 4 -11.05 -26.66 -4.47
C ARG A 4 -10.77 -28.13 -4.15
N GLU A 5 -9.76 -28.40 -3.33
CA GLU A 5 -9.43 -29.75 -2.87
C GLU A 5 -10.51 -30.30 -1.95
N PHE A 6 -11.08 -29.45 -1.08
CA PHE A 6 -12.23 -29.80 -0.25
C PHE A 6 -13.41 -30.26 -1.11
N GLU A 7 -13.85 -29.45 -2.09
CA GLU A 7 -14.95 -29.82 -2.99
C GLU A 7 -14.64 -31.05 -3.85
N ARG A 8 -13.37 -31.23 -4.23
CA ARG A 8 -12.92 -32.41 -4.98
C ARG A 8 -13.06 -33.67 -4.15
N ALA A 9 -12.69 -33.66 -2.87
CA ALA A 9 -12.81 -34.82 -2.00
C ALA A 9 -14.26 -35.34 -1.91
N PHE A 10 -15.26 -34.45 -1.85
CA PHE A 10 -16.68 -34.85 -1.87
C PHE A 10 -17.11 -35.47 -3.20
N ARG A 11 -16.66 -34.90 -4.33
CA ARG A 11 -16.92 -35.46 -5.66
C ARG A 11 -16.31 -36.85 -5.84
N ASP A 12 -15.06 -37.01 -5.42
CA ASP A 12 -14.32 -38.26 -5.57
C ASP A 12 -14.92 -39.40 -4.73
N HIS A 13 -15.57 -39.08 -3.61
CA HIS A 13 -16.25 -40.05 -2.75
C HIS A 13 -17.78 -40.15 -2.99
N ASN A 14 -18.30 -39.42 -3.99
CA ASN A 14 -19.73 -39.38 -4.33
C ASN A 14 -20.64 -39.00 -3.14
N VAL A 15 -20.18 -38.07 -2.30
CA VAL A 15 -20.91 -37.57 -1.12
C VAL A 15 -21.48 -36.18 -1.42
N SER A 16 -22.72 -35.94 -1.01
CA SER A 16 -23.34 -34.61 -1.12
C SER A 16 -22.64 -33.60 -0.22
N ILE A 17 -22.02 -32.59 -0.81
CA ILE A 17 -21.36 -31.52 -0.06
C ILE A 17 -22.37 -30.68 0.73
N GLN A 18 -23.57 -30.43 0.19
CA GLN A 18 -24.57 -29.57 0.83
C GLN A 18 -25.06 -30.15 2.16
N ASP A 19 -25.06 -31.47 2.29
CA ASP A 19 -25.56 -32.15 3.49
C ASP A 19 -24.46 -32.40 4.54
N HIS A 20 -23.19 -32.42 4.11
CA HIS A 20 -22.09 -32.92 4.94
C HIS A 20 -20.90 -31.96 5.09
N TRP A 21 -20.94 -30.78 4.48
CA TRP A 21 -19.81 -29.84 4.52
C TRP A 21 -19.43 -29.43 5.95
N LEU A 22 -20.40 -29.18 6.84
CA LEU A 22 -20.12 -28.57 8.15
C LEU A 22 -19.25 -29.47 9.04
N SER A 23 -19.61 -30.75 9.19
CA SER A 23 -18.86 -31.69 10.03
C SER A 23 -17.47 -31.97 9.47
N ASN A 24 -17.32 -32.04 8.15
CA ASN A 24 -16.01 -32.24 7.52
C ASN A 24 -15.13 -30.99 7.61
N LEU A 25 -15.74 -29.81 7.51
CA LEU A 25 -15.03 -28.54 7.67
C LEU A 25 -14.55 -28.37 9.11
N GLU A 26 -15.37 -28.78 10.10
CA GLU A 26 -14.97 -28.82 11.51
C GLU A 26 -13.72 -29.67 11.74
N ILE A 27 -13.68 -30.88 11.18
CA ILE A 27 -12.49 -31.76 11.25
C ILE A 27 -11.25 -31.05 10.68
N CYS A 28 -11.40 -30.34 9.55
CA CYS A 28 -10.29 -29.58 8.97
C CYS A 28 -9.77 -28.50 9.93
N PHE A 29 -10.64 -27.77 10.63
CA PHE A 29 -10.23 -26.72 11.57
C PHE A 29 -9.74 -27.27 12.91
N GLU A 30 -10.24 -28.42 13.38
CA GLU A 30 -9.73 -29.12 14.57
C GLU A 30 -8.32 -29.67 14.34
N SER A 31 -8.03 -30.15 13.14
CA SER A 31 -6.70 -30.63 12.75
C SER A 31 -5.67 -29.51 12.55
N CYS A 32 -6.07 -28.24 12.64
CA CYS A 32 -5.19 -27.10 12.44
C CYS A 32 -4.57 -26.66 13.76
N ASP A 33 -3.23 -26.56 13.84
CA ASP A 33 -2.49 -26.13 15.05
C ASP A 33 -2.80 -24.69 15.50
N ASN A 34 -3.62 -23.94 14.75
CA ASN A 34 -3.96 -22.56 15.05
C ASN A 34 -5.36 -22.44 15.71
N ASN A 35 -5.36 -22.39 17.04
CA ASN A 35 -6.55 -22.20 17.87
C ASN A 35 -7.40 -20.96 17.50
N LEU A 36 -6.82 -19.92 16.90
CA LEU A 36 -7.56 -18.72 16.49
C LEU A 36 -8.44 -18.96 15.25
N HIS A 37 -8.06 -19.87 14.36
CA HIS A 37 -8.86 -20.22 13.19
C HIS A 37 -10.04 -21.11 13.58
N TYR A 38 -9.82 -22.03 14.52
CA TYR A 38 -10.89 -22.86 15.10
C TYR A 38 -11.91 -22.02 15.86
N ASP A 39 -11.49 -21.10 16.75
CA ASP A 39 -12.42 -20.23 17.48
C ASP A 39 -13.25 -19.35 16.52
N TRP A 40 -12.64 -18.81 15.46
CA TRP A 40 -13.36 -18.09 14.42
C TRP A 40 -14.41 -18.97 13.72
N PHE A 41 -14.04 -20.17 13.29
CA PHE A 41 -14.96 -21.12 12.64
C PHE A 41 -16.16 -21.42 13.56
N CYS A 42 -15.89 -21.71 14.84
CA CYS A 42 -16.93 -21.98 15.82
C CYS A 42 -17.92 -20.83 15.96
N ARG A 43 -17.45 -19.58 16.01
CA ARG A 43 -18.30 -18.40 16.21
C ARG A 43 -19.10 -17.99 14.99
N TYR A 44 -18.49 -18.03 13.81
CA TYR A 44 -19.06 -17.42 12.60
C TYR A 44 -19.64 -18.41 11.61
N VAL A 45 -19.30 -19.70 11.72
CA VAL A 45 -19.80 -20.74 10.81
C VAL A 45 -20.61 -21.78 11.58
N LYS A 46 -20.05 -22.40 12.63
CA LYS A 46 -20.72 -23.48 13.38
C LYS A 46 -21.91 -22.97 14.19
N LYS A 47 -21.71 -21.94 15.01
CA LYS A 47 -22.75 -21.39 15.90
C LYS A 47 -24.01 -20.92 15.15
N PRO A 48 -23.92 -20.20 14.01
CA PRO A 48 -25.10 -19.85 13.23
C PRO A 48 -25.91 -21.04 12.70
N VAL A 49 -25.25 -22.14 12.35
CA VAL A 49 -25.91 -23.33 11.80
C VAL A 49 -26.49 -24.21 12.90
N VAL A 50 -25.71 -24.46 13.96
CA VAL A 50 -26.06 -25.43 15.01
C VAL A 50 -26.91 -24.82 16.11
N GLU A 51 -26.59 -23.59 16.56
CA GLU A 51 -27.28 -22.97 17.70
C GLU A 51 -28.41 -22.03 17.27
N LEU A 52 -28.24 -21.33 16.15
CA LEU A 52 -29.24 -20.37 15.65
C LEU A 52 -30.17 -20.96 14.59
N ASN A 53 -30.02 -22.25 14.23
CA ASN A 53 -30.80 -22.96 13.20
C ASN A 53 -30.97 -22.18 11.89
N ARG A 54 -29.95 -21.38 11.50
CA ARG A 54 -29.99 -20.67 10.22
C ARG A 54 -29.71 -21.66 9.10
N THR A 55 -30.49 -21.57 8.02
CA THR A 55 -30.20 -22.25 6.76
C THR A 55 -28.99 -21.61 6.11
N VAL A 56 -27.79 -22.11 6.41
CA VAL A 56 -26.53 -21.69 5.77
C VAL A 56 -26.12 -22.80 4.82
N THR A 57 -25.97 -22.46 3.54
CA THR A 57 -25.54 -23.41 2.52
C THR A 57 -24.02 -23.53 2.49
N TRP A 58 -23.50 -24.55 1.79
CA TRP A 58 -22.07 -24.63 1.51
C TRP A 58 -21.56 -23.37 0.78
N ASP A 59 -22.36 -22.78 -0.12
CA ASP A 59 -21.95 -21.60 -0.87
C ASP A 59 -21.80 -20.36 0.03
N ASP A 60 -22.67 -20.20 1.03
CA ASP A 60 -22.57 -19.13 2.03
C ASP A 60 -21.32 -19.31 2.91
N ALA A 61 -21.06 -20.55 3.35
CA ALA A 61 -19.88 -20.88 4.14
C ALA A 61 -18.59 -20.69 3.33
N LYS A 62 -18.61 -21.07 2.05
CA LYS A 62 -17.51 -20.88 1.10
C LYS A 62 -17.21 -19.39 0.90
N ALA A 63 -18.23 -18.54 0.78
CA ALA A 63 -18.05 -17.10 0.69
C ALA A 63 -17.38 -16.53 1.96
N LEU A 64 -17.80 -16.96 3.15
CA LEU A 64 -17.17 -16.56 4.42
C LEU A 64 -15.71 -17.04 4.53
N LEU A 65 -15.42 -18.25 4.07
CA LEU A 65 -14.05 -18.79 4.04
C LEU A 65 -13.17 -18.01 3.05
N GLN A 66 -13.70 -17.62 1.90
CA GLN A 66 -13.00 -16.77 0.94
C GLN A 66 -12.76 -15.37 1.50
N GLU A 67 -13.76 -14.75 2.13
CA GLU A 67 -13.59 -13.45 2.79
C GLU A 67 -12.49 -13.50 3.85
N LYS A 68 -12.50 -14.55 4.68
CA LYS A 68 -11.58 -14.68 5.80
C LYS A 68 -10.16 -15.08 5.40
N PHE A 69 -9.96 -15.93 4.39
CA PHE A 69 -8.67 -16.58 4.13
C PHE A 69 -8.08 -16.34 2.73
N ASP A 70 -8.85 -15.80 1.79
CA ASP A 70 -8.28 -15.41 0.51
C ASP A 70 -7.60 -14.04 0.64
N LEU A 71 -6.30 -13.99 0.34
CA LEU A 71 -5.44 -12.83 0.49
C LEU A 71 -5.96 -11.64 -0.33
N ALA A 72 -6.59 -11.94 -1.48
CA ALA A 72 -7.23 -10.95 -2.35
C ALA A 72 -8.48 -10.31 -1.70
N SER A 73 -9.19 -11.02 -0.82
CA SER A 73 -10.35 -10.53 -0.07
C SER A 73 -9.97 -9.73 1.18
N GLN A 74 -8.83 -10.05 1.80
CA GLN A 74 -8.35 -9.36 3.01
C GLN A 74 -7.76 -7.97 2.70
N THR A 75 -7.24 -7.76 1.49
CA THR A 75 -6.77 -6.45 1.03
C THR A 75 -7.89 -5.69 0.33
N THR A 76 -8.87 -5.24 1.12
CA THR A 76 -9.91 -4.31 0.64
C THR A 76 -9.26 -2.99 0.16
N PRO A 77 -9.91 -2.23 -0.74
CA PRO A 77 -9.43 -0.89 -1.11
C PRO A 77 -9.21 0.01 0.11
N GLN A 78 -9.96 -0.19 1.20
CA GLN A 78 -9.79 0.51 2.47
C GLN A 78 -8.47 0.13 3.17
N THR A 79 -8.09 -1.14 3.18
CA THR A 79 -6.79 -1.60 3.69
C THR A 79 -5.64 -0.99 2.89
N TRP A 80 -5.74 -1.00 1.55
CA TRP A 80 -4.75 -0.36 0.68
C TRP A 80 -4.69 1.15 0.87
N MET A 81 -5.84 1.82 1.04
CA MET A 81 -5.90 3.24 1.35
C MET A 81 -5.20 3.54 2.69
N LYS A 82 -5.40 2.70 3.70
CA LYS A 82 -4.69 2.83 4.98
C LYS A 82 -3.18 2.66 4.81
N LEU A 83 -2.72 1.71 3.99
CA LEU A 83 -1.30 1.53 3.68
C LEU A 83 -0.73 2.73 2.90
N LEU A 84 -1.49 3.28 1.96
CA LEU A 84 -1.13 4.46 1.20
C LEU A 84 -0.95 5.70 2.08
N LEU A 85 -1.93 5.98 2.94
CA LEU A 85 -1.90 7.15 3.83
C LEU A 85 -0.77 7.07 4.87
N ASN A 86 -0.45 5.86 5.33
CA ASN A 86 0.63 5.59 6.28
C ASN A 86 1.97 5.27 5.61
N PHE A 87 2.05 5.36 4.28
CA PHE A 87 3.30 5.12 3.57
C PHE A 87 4.38 6.07 4.09
N LYS A 88 5.57 5.53 4.31
CA LYS A 88 6.77 6.28 4.63
C LYS A 88 7.97 5.52 4.08
N GLN A 89 8.82 6.21 3.33
CA GLN A 89 10.05 5.61 2.82
C GLN A 89 10.94 5.19 3.99
N LYS A 90 11.39 3.93 3.99
CA LYS A 90 12.30 3.43 5.02
C LYS A 90 13.72 3.97 4.82
N PRO A 91 14.54 4.05 5.89
CA PRO A 91 15.91 4.57 5.80
C PRO A 91 16.82 3.81 4.82
N ASP A 92 16.57 2.53 4.61
CA ASP A 92 17.33 1.59 3.79
C ASP A 92 16.69 1.32 2.42
N GLN A 93 15.53 1.94 2.15
CA GLN A 93 14.76 1.69 0.94
C GLN A 93 15.18 2.65 -0.18
N SER A 94 15.46 2.09 -1.36
CA SER A 94 15.73 2.84 -2.58
C SER A 94 14.53 3.72 -2.99
N LEU A 95 14.78 4.79 -3.74
CA LEU A 95 13.71 5.61 -4.31
C LEU A 95 12.87 4.77 -5.30
N ALA A 96 13.49 3.91 -6.10
CA ALA A 96 12.79 3.03 -7.04
C ALA A 96 11.80 2.09 -6.33
N ASP A 97 12.22 1.45 -5.23
CA ASP A 97 11.35 0.57 -4.44
C ASP A 97 10.25 1.36 -3.73
N ALA A 98 10.57 2.56 -3.24
CA ALA A 98 9.59 3.46 -2.64
C ALA A 98 8.50 3.86 -3.62
N LEU A 99 8.89 4.21 -4.85
CA LEU A 99 7.98 4.55 -5.94
C LEU A 99 7.11 3.37 -6.34
N HIS A 100 7.70 2.18 -6.47
CA HIS A 100 6.98 0.94 -6.77
C HIS A 100 5.93 0.60 -5.71
N HIS A 101 6.31 0.59 -4.43
CA HIS A 101 5.37 0.31 -3.33
C HIS A 101 4.24 1.33 -3.25
N PHE A 102 4.54 2.61 -3.43
CA PHE A 102 3.53 3.66 -3.39
C PHE A 102 2.53 3.53 -4.54
N ARG A 103 3.01 3.20 -5.75
CA ARG A 103 2.16 2.92 -6.91
C ARG A 103 1.27 1.70 -6.65
N LEU A 104 1.83 0.62 -6.11
CA LEU A 104 1.09 -0.59 -5.75
C LEU A 104 -0.05 -0.28 -4.77
N PHE A 105 0.21 0.51 -3.72
CA PHE A 105 -0.80 0.88 -2.72
C PHE A 105 -1.91 1.74 -3.32
N SER A 106 -1.55 2.70 -4.16
CA SER A 106 -2.51 3.57 -4.85
C SER A 106 -3.40 2.79 -5.82
N VAL A 107 -2.84 1.84 -6.59
CA VAL A 107 -3.62 0.93 -7.46
C VAL A 107 -4.54 0.05 -6.63
N GLY A 108 -4.04 -0.55 -5.55
CA GLY A 108 -4.85 -1.38 -4.64
C GLY A 108 -6.00 -0.59 -3.99
N ALA A 109 -5.76 0.69 -3.68
CA ALA A 109 -6.75 1.60 -3.10
C ALA A 109 -7.74 2.16 -4.14
N LYS A 110 -7.58 1.83 -5.43
CA LYS A 110 -8.37 2.36 -6.56
C LYS A 110 -8.36 3.90 -6.64
N VAL A 111 -7.23 4.53 -6.30
CA VAL A 111 -7.08 5.98 -6.38
C VAL A 111 -6.80 6.38 -7.84
N PRO A 112 -7.57 7.32 -8.43
CA PRO A 112 -7.32 7.77 -9.80
C PRO A 112 -6.02 8.60 -9.88
N PHE A 113 -5.15 8.24 -10.83
CA PHE A 113 -3.85 8.89 -11.07
C PHE A 113 -3.87 9.97 -12.16
N THR A 114 -4.99 10.12 -12.87
CA THR A 114 -5.11 10.96 -14.08
C THR A 114 -5.45 12.42 -13.77
N GLU A 115 -6.07 12.70 -12.62
CA GLU A 115 -6.59 14.04 -12.28
C GLU A 115 -6.13 14.55 -10.91
N ASN A 116 -5.55 13.68 -10.07
CA ASN A 116 -5.32 14.00 -8.67
C ASN A 116 -3.85 14.35 -8.38
N HIS A 117 -3.49 15.62 -8.56
CA HIS A 117 -2.14 16.15 -8.28
C HIS A 117 -1.73 16.04 -6.80
N VAL A 118 -2.71 15.81 -5.89
CA VAL A 118 -2.46 15.60 -4.47
C VAL A 118 -1.63 14.33 -4.24
N ILE A 119 -1.73 13.34 -5.12
CA ILE A 119 -0.99 12.08 -4.99
C ILE A 119 0.53 12.30 -5.11
N ASN A 120 0.96 13.23 -5.97
CA ASN A 120 2.37 13.58 -6.15
C ASN A 120 2.91 14.25 -4.88
N SER A 121 2.16 15.21 -4.35
CA SER A 121 2.48 15.89 -3.08
C SER A 121 2.52 14.91 -1.91
N LEU A 122 1.56 13.97 -1.86
CA LEU A 122 1.54 12.92 -0.85
C LEU A 122 2.80 12.08 -0.92
N PHE A 123 3.17 11.56 -2.10
CA PHE A 123 4.39 10.76 -2.26
C PHE A 123 5.63 11.51 -1.78
N VAL A 124 5.84 12.75 -2.25
CA VAL A 124 7.00 13.56 -1.86
C VAL A 124 7.04 13.75 -0.35
N SER A 125 5.92 14.12 0.29
CA SER A 125 5.87 14.35 1.75
C SER A 125 6.22 13.14 2.60
N ARG A 126 6.17 11.93 2.02
CA ARG A 126 6.44 10.65 2.71
C ARG A 126 7.85 10.10 2.46
N LEU A 127 8.68 10.82 1.71
CA LEU A 127 10.08 10.44 1.48
C LEU A 127 10.94 10.62 2.75
N TYR A 128 12.06 9.91 2.79
CA TYR A 128 12.82 9.60 4.01
C TYR A 128 13.17 10.83 4.87
N THR A 129 13.66 11.92 4.25
CA THR A 129 14.05 13.15 4.95
C THR A 129 13.57 14.40 4.22
N THR A 130 13.39 15.51 4.93
CA THR A 130 13.07 16.81 4.32
C THR A 130 14.13 17.23 3.30
N LYS A 131 15.41 17.01 3.59
CA LYS A 131 16.52 17.26 2.66
C LYS A 131 16.37 16.49 1.34
N PHE A 132 15.91 15.23 1.41
CA PHE A 132 15.65 14.44 0.21
C PHE A 132 14.38 14.90 -0.53
N GLN A 133 13.35 15.30 0.22
CA GLN A 133 12.14 15.92 -0.36
C GLN A 133 12.49 17.18 -1.15
N ASP A 134 13.34 18.06 -0.60
CA ASP A 134 13.80 19.28 -1.26
C ASP A 134 14.60 18.97 -2.54
N THR A 135 15.43 17.91 -2.51
CA THR A 135 16.20 17.46 -3.67
C THR A 135 15.29 16.99 -4.82
N ILE A 136 14.23 16.25 -4.47
CA ILE A 136 13.21 15.81 -5.44
C ILE A 136 12.45 17.02 -5.99
N MET A 137 12.00 17.92 -5.12
CA MET A 137 11.29 19.15 -5.52
C MET A 137 12.14 20.03 -6.44
N ALA A 138 13.44 20.18 -6.17
CA ALA A 138 14.36 20.91 -7.03
C ALA A 138 14.51 20.25 -8.41
N THR A 139 14.62 18.92 -8.45
CA THR A 139 14.73 18.15 -9.69
C THR A 139 13.50 18.32 -10.58
N ILE A 140 12.31 18.23 -9.98
CA ILE A 140 11.03 18.42 -10.68
C ILE A 140 10.90 19.86 -11.16
N THR A 141 11.16 20.84 -10.30
CA THR A 141 11.10 22.26 -10.63
C THR A 141 12.04 22.62 -11.79
N ASN A 142 13.24 22.05 -11.81
CA ASN A 142 14.18 22.27 -12.91
C ASN A 142 13.69 21.63 -14.22
N HIS A 143 13.02 20.48 -14.16
CA HIS A 143 12.41 19.87 -15.35
C HIS A 143 11.21 20.67 -15.86
N THR A 144 10.36 21.22 -14.98
CA THR A 144 9.15 21.95 -15.38
C THR A 144 9.43 23.38 -15.83
N LYS A 145 10.51 24.02 -15.35
CA LYS A 145 10.96 25.35 -15.82
C LYS A 145 11.21 25.43 -17.33
N HIS A 146 11.50 24.30 -17.97
CA HIS A 146 11.78 24.24 -19.41
C HIS A 146 10.56 23.81 -20.26
N LEU A 147 9.41 23.54 -19.64
CA LEU A 147 8.18 23.25 -20.37
C LEU A 147 7.44 24.56 -20.72
N PRO A 148 6.97 24.74 -21.97
CA PRO A 148 6.11 25.86 -22.32
C PRO A 148 4.79 25.78 -21.53
N SER A 149 4.48 26.83 -20.77
CA SER A 149 3.21 26.94 -20.04
C SER A 149 2.05 26.85 -21.03
N THR A 150 1.14 25.90 -20.80
CA THR A 150 -0.06 25.68 -21.62
C THR A 150 -1.33 26.21 -20.96
N GLU A 151 -1.22 26.90 -19.83
CA GLU A 151 -2.39 27.49 -19.16
C GLU A 151 -2.89 28.72 -19.93
N PRO A 152 -4.20 28.81 -20.24
CA PRO A 152 -4.77 30.00 -20.83
C PRO A 152 -4.63 31.17 -19.86
N VAL A 153 -4.06 32.28 -20.34
CA VAL A 153 -3.94 33.53 -19.58
C VAL A 153 -5.34 34.00 -19.20
N HIS A 154 -5.74 33.79 -17.94
CA HIS A 154 -6.96 34.39 -17.42
C HIS A 154 -6.74 35.90 -17.24
N PRO A 155 -7.52 36.76 -17.93
CA PRO A 155 -7.36 38.20 -17.82
C PRO A 155 -7.94 38.65 -16.48
N GLY A 156 -7.10 38.84 -15.46
CA GLY A 156 -7.53 39.43 -14.19
C GLY A 156 -6.66 39.15 -12.97
N HIS A 157 -5.81 38.12 -12.98
CA HIS A 157 -4.93 37.82 -11.85
C HIS A 157 -3.49 38.24 -12.15
N SER A 158 -2.90 39.04 -11.26
CA SER A 158 -1.50 39.45 -11.34
C SER A 158 -0.60 38.22 -11.42
N ILE A 159 0.11 38.09 -12.54
CA ILE A 159 1.03 36.99 -12.90
C ILE A 159 2.27 36.96 -12.00
N HIS A 160 2.44 37.97 -11.12
CA HIS A 160 3.63 38.18 -10.31
C HIS A 160 3.44 37.87 -8.81
N ALA A 161 2.25 37.44 -8.38
CA ALA A 161 2.09 36.97 -7.00
C ALA A 161 2.71 35.56 -6.87
N PRO A 162 3.61 35.32 -5.90
CA PRO A 162 4.22 33.99 -5.68
C PRO A 162 3.18 32.87 -5.50
N CYS A 163 1.98 33.22 -5.03
CA CYS A 163 0.84 32.33 -4.82
C CYS A 163 0.18 31.85 -6.12
N ASN A 164 0.45 32.49 -7.25
CA ASN A 164 -0.17 32.20 -8.54
C ASN A 164 0.74 31.36 -9.45
N ALA A 165 1.93 30.97 -8.98
CA ALA A 165 2.79 30.05 -9.73
C ALA A 165 2.18 28.63 -9.67
N PRO A 166 1.92 27.97 -10.82
CA PRO A 166 1.42 26.62 -10.82
C PRO A 166 2.41 25.71 -10.09
N SER A 167 1.90 24.88 -9.17
CA SER A 167 2.73 23.95 -8.41
C SER A 167 3.51 23.06 -9.39
N PRO A 168 4.82 22.85 -9.20
CA PRO A 168 5.60 21.97 -10.07
C PRO A 168 5.13 20.52 -10.00
N LEU A 169 4.27 20.17 -9.03
CA LEU A 169 3.64 18.86 -8.89
C LEU A 169 2.28 18.75 -9.60
N ASN A 170 1.78 19.83 -10.20
CA ASN A 170 0.52 19.90 -10.92
C ASN A 170 0.62 19.20 -12.29
N MET A 171 0.80 17.87 -12.27
CA MET A 171 0.91 17.02 -13.46
C MET A 171 0.32 15.64 -13.18
N SER A 172 0.13 14.83 -14.23
CA SER A 172 -0.27 13.42 -14.08
C SER A 172 0.82 12.61 -13.37
N TRP A 173 0.43 11.53 -12.70
CA TRP A 173 1.38 10.62 -12.07
C TRP A 173 2.40 10.07 -13.07
N ASP A 174 1.98 9.71 -14.28
CA ASP A 174 2.88 9.15 -15.28
C ASP A 174 3.97 10.15 -15.70
N ASN A 175 3.63 11.44 -15.82
CA ASN A 175 4.62 12.48 -16.10
C ASN A 175 5.57 12.69 -14.91
N PHE A 176 5.03 12.69 -13.70
CA PHE A 176 5.81 12.77 -12.46
C PHE A 176 6.79 11.61 -12.34
N GLU A 177 6.31 10.38 -12.51
CA GLU A 177 7.09 9.14 -12.48
C GLU A 177 8.17 9.16 -13.57
N ALA A 178 7.85 9.60 -14.80
CA ALA A 178 8.83 9.70 -15.87
C ALA A 178 9.98 10.68 -15.54
N ILE A 179 9.68 11.82 -14.90
CA ILE A 179 10.72 12.75 -14.45
C ILE A 179 11.62 12.09 -13.41
N LEU A 180 11.04 11.39 -12.42
CA LEU A 180 11.83 10.68 -11.41
C LEU A 180 12.70 9.58 -12.04
N MET A 181 12.13 8.76 -12.91
CA MET A 181 12.84 7.68 -13.59
C MET A 181 14.00 8.20 -14.44
N LYS A 182 13.82 9.33 -15.14
CA LYS A 182 14.88 9.97 -15.93
C LYS A 182 16.05 10.46 -15.06
N ASN A 183 15.79 10.82 -13.81
CA ASN A 183 16.79 11.34 -12.87
C ASN A 183 17.18 10.32 -11.78
N MET A 184 16.72 9.06 -11.90
CA MET A 184 16.78 8.07 -10.82
C MET A 184 18.21 7.86 -10.30
N ALA A 185 19.19 7.70 -11.19
CA ALA A 185 20.58 7.47 -10.78
C ALA A 185 21.16 8.60 -9.92
N ASN A 186 20.85 9.86 -10.27
CA ASN A 186 21.30 11.03 -9.51
C ASN A 186 20.57 11.13 -8.18
N LEU A 187 19.25 10.91 -8.18
CA LEU A 187 18.42 10.95 -6.98
C LEU A 187 18.79 9.85 -5.98
N GLU A 188 19.05 8.63 -6.45
CA GLU A 188 19.53 7.52 -5.61
C GLU A 188 20.93 7.82 -5.04
N SER A 189 21.81 8.42 -5.84
CA SER A 189 23.12 8.86 -5.35
C SER A 189 22.99 9.91 -4.24
N SER A 190 22.08 10.88 -4.40
CA SER A 190 21.77 11.88 -3.37
C SER A 190 21.16 11.24 -2.12
N LEU A 191 20.26 10.26 -2.28
CA LEU A 191 19.67 9.52 -1.16
C LEU A 191 20.74 8.77 -0.36
N LEU A 192 21.64 8.05 -1.04
CA LEU A 192 22.76 7.34 -0.42
C LEU A 192 23.70 8.30 0.33
N TYR A 193 23.95 9.47 -0.25
CA TYR A 193 24.76 10.50 0.41
C TYR A 193 24.09 10.99 1.71
N ILE A 194 22.79 11.30 1.66
CA ILE A 194 22.00 11.74 2.83
C ILE A 194 21.97 10.65 3.91
N GLN A 195 21.77 9.39 3.53
CA GLN A 195 21.81 8.25 4.46
C GLN A 195 23.17 8.15 5.17
N LYS A 196 24.27 8.32 4.44
CA LYS A 196 25.63 8.30 5.01
C LYS A 196 25.88 9.50 5.94
N GLU A 197 25.41 10.70 5.59
CA GLU A 197 25.52 11.87 6.46
C GLU A 197 24.78 11.64 7.79
N MET A 198 23.54 11.17 7.73
CA MET A 198 22.75 10.91 8.94
C MET A 198 23.37 9.84 9.84
N GLN A 199 23.94 8.77 9.27
CA GLN A 199 24.66 7.75 10.04
C GLN A 199 25.89 8.32 10.74
N ARG A 200 26.62 9.24 10.10
CA ARG A 200 27.77 9.92 10.74
C ARG A 200 27.32 10.79 11.90
N GLU A 201 26.29 11.61 11.71
CA GLU A 201 25.76 12.49 12.77
C GLU A 201 25.30 11.70 14.00
N GLN A 202 24.64 10.55 13.79
CA GLN A 202 24.26 9.65 14.87
C GLN A 202 25.48 9.10 15.62
N ASN A 203 26.52 8.67 14.91
CA ASN A 203 27.75 8.14 15.52
C ASN A 203 28.51 9.19 16.35
N TYR A 204 28.54 10.46 15.90
CA TYR A 204 29.15 11.55 16.68
C TYR A 204 28.35 11.90 17.93
N SER A 205 27.02 11.83 17.87
CA SER A 205 26.16 12.09 19.04
C SER A 205 26.29 11.03 20.14
N CYS A 206 26.59 9.77 19.79
CA CYS A 206 26.83 8.70 20.77
C CYS A 206 28.25 8.75 21.39
N GLN A 207 29.25 9.30 20.70
CA GLN A 207 30.62 9.44 21.24
C GLN A 207 30.81 10.67 22.14
N GLY A 208 29.91 11.67 22.06
CA GLY A 208 29.93 12.84 22.93
C GLY A 208 29.60 12.58 24.41
N PHE A 209 29.08 11.40 24.75
CA PHE A 209 28.71 11.02 26.12
C PHE A 209 29.76 10.16 26.84
N SER A 210 30.85 9.75 26.17
CA SER A 210 31.87 8.87 26.76
C SER A 210 33.12 9.57 27.32
N TYR A 211 33.12 10.91 27.40
CA TYR A 211 34.24 11.70 27.95
C TYR A 211 33.80 12.63 29.09
N GLN A 212 33.00 12.12 30.03
CA GLN A 212 32.82 12.72 31.36
C GLN A 212 32.62 11.63 32.41
N GLN A 213 33.67 10.87 32.71
CA GLN A 213 33.85 10.17 33.99
C GLN A 213 35.31 10.25 34.41
#